data_AF-A0A9E1ND47-F1
#
_entry.id   AF-A0A9E1ND47-F1
#
_cell.length_a   1.000
_cell.length_b   1.000
_cell.length_c   1.000
_cell.angle_alpha   90.00
_cell.angle_beta   90.00
_cell.angle_gamma   90.00
#
_symmetry.space_group_name_H-M   'P 1'
#
loop_
_entity.id
_entity.type
_entity.pdbx_description
1 polymer ?
#
loop_
_entity_poly.entity_id
_entity_poly.type
_entity_poly.pdbx_seq_one_letter_code
_entity_poly.pdbx_strand_id
1 'polypeptide(L)'
;METILLSLILAIGLAVLYFQIKNRPKQEENVGEKIKDELNSIKTSFSDSFGNMSRDIAKDMTGALTKVDEKVLNFNQQIQAINESQNSFSRILAGVKQYGGLSEFSLAGILEDLLPATQYIANAKMKPDETRDHVEFAVKLQNDVMC
;
A
#
# COMPACT_ATOMS: atom_id res chain seq x y z
N MET A 1 -58.71 -42.83 -69.35
CA MET A 1 -59.07 -43.03 -67.93
C MET A 1 -57.87 -42.87 -67.00
N GLU A 2 -56.70 -43.38 -67.35
CA GLU A 2 -55.49 -43.33 -66.49
C GLU A 2 -55.03 -41.90 -66.13
N THR A 3 -55.08 -40.95 -67.07
CA THR A 3 -54.69 -39.54 -66.84
C THR A 3 -55.62 -38.78 -65.89
N ILE A 4 -56.90 -39.16 -65.84
CA ILE A 4 -57.91 -38.56 -64.94
C ILE A 4 -57.72 -39.08 -63.51
N LEU A 5 -57.33 -40.36 -63.37
CA LEU A 5 -57.03 -40.95 -62.07
C LEU A 5 -55.77 -40.32 -61.46
N LEU A 6 -54.75 -40.07 -62.28
CA LEU A 6 -53.50 -39.46 -61.86
C LEU A 6 -53.69 -38.01 -61.37
N SER A 7 -54.53 -37.23 -62.05
CA SER A 7 -54.81 -35.83 -61.66
C SER A 7 -55.61 -35.72 -60.36
N LEU A 8 -56.52 -36.67 -60.11
CA LEU A 8 -57.29 -36.74 -58.86
C LEU A 8 -56.39 -37.04 -57.66
N ILE A 9 -55.45 -37.98 -57.80
CA ILE A 9 -54.48 -38.31 -56.74
C ILE A 9 -53.57 -37.12 -56.46
N LEU A 10 -53.12 -36.40 -57.49
CA LEU A 10 -52.30 -35.20 -57.33
C LEU A 10 -53.07 -34.08 -56.61
N ALA A 11 -54.35 -33.87 -56.94
CA ALA A 11 -55.19 -32.88 -56.29
C ALA A 11 -55.43 -33.20 -54.81
N ILE A 12 -55.66 -34.47 -54.46
CA ILE A 12 -55.80 -34.92 -53.06
C ILE A 12 -54.46 -34.73 -52.32
N GLY A 13 -53.34 -35.09 -52.95
CA GLY A 13 -52.01 -34.89 -52.38
C GLY A 13 -51.71 -33.41 -52.07
N LEU A 14 -52.06 -32.51 -52.99
CA LEU A 14 -51.94 -31.06 -52.80
C LEU A 14 -52.88 -30.54 -51.70
N ALA A 15 -54.11 -31.05 -51.62
CA ALA A 15 -55.05 -30.67 -50.58
C ALA A 15 -54.58 -31.11 -49.18
N VAL A 16 -54.01 -32.30 -49.05
CA VAL A 16 -53.41 -32.80 -47.80
C VAL A 16 -52.18 -31.98 -47.42
N LEU A 17 -51.31 -31.64 -48.37
CA LEU A 17 -50.15 -30.77 -48.14
C LEU A 17 -50.58 -29.37 -47.67
N TYR A 18 -51.56 -28.78 -48.34
CA TYR A 18 -52.12 -27.48 -47.97
C TYR A 18 -52.74 -27.50 -46.57
N PHE A 19 -53.50 -28.56 -46.25
CA PHE A 19 -54.09 -28.74 -44.93
C PHE A 19 -53.03 -28.94 -43.84
N GLN A 20 -51.96 -29.69 -44.12
CA GLN A 20 -50.88 -29.91 -43.16
C GLN A 20 -50.09 -28.61 -42.88
N ILE A 21 -49.84 -27.78 -43.89
CA ILE A 21 -49.20 -26.47 -43.71
C ILE A 21 -50.11 -25.51 -42.93
N LYS A 22 -51.42 -25.51 -43.23
CA LYS A 22 -52.41 -24.66 -42.55
C LYS A 22 -52.65 -25.05 -41.09
N ASN A 23 -52.55 -26.35 -40.76
CA ASN A 23 -52.72 -26.88 -39.40
C ASN A 23 -51.45 -26.89 -38.55
N ARG A 24 -50.29 -26.43 -39.06
CA ARG A 24 -49.13 -26.17 -38.19
C ARG A 24 -49.52 -24.99 -37.29
N PRO A 25 -49.63 -25.16 -35.96
CA PRO A 25 -49.86 -24.03 -35.08
C PRO A 25 -48.69 -23.07 -35.26
N LYS A 26 -48.97 -21.79 -35.49
CA LYS A 26 -47.98 -20.71 -35.51
C LYS A 26 -47.28 -20.70 -34.16
N GLN A 27 -46.12 -21.36 -34.09
CA GLN A 27 -45.29 -21.50 -32.89
C GLN A 27 -44.44 -20.25 -32.60
N GLU A 28 -44.60 -19.18 -33.39
CA GLU A 28 -43.82 -17.94 -33.27
C GLU A 28 -44.34 -16.96 -32.21
N GLU A 29 -45.62 -17.02 -31.83
CA GLU A 29 -46.21 -16.05 -30.89
C GLU A 29 -45.76 -16.30 -29.43
N ASN A 30 -45.57 -17.56 -29.05
CA ASN A 30 -45.15 -17.94 -27.69
C ASN A 30 -43.66 -17.69 -27.40
N VAL A 31 -42.81 -17.74 -28.43
CA VAL A 31 -41.35 -17.56 -28.28
C VAL A 31 -40.99 -16.10 -28.06
N GLY A 32 -41.63 -15.17 -28.77
CA GLY A 32 -41.41 -13.73 -28.58
C GLY A 32 -41.85 -13.22 -27.21
N GLU A 33 -42.93 -13.79 -26.67
CA GLU A 33 -43.44 -13.46 -25.34
C GLU A 33 -42.50 -13.97 -24.24
N LYS A 34 -42.03 -15.23 -24.35
CA LYS A 34 -41.00 -15.78 -23.46
C LYS A 34 -39.71 -14.98 -23.45
N ILE A 35 -39.23 -14.56 -24.62
CA ILE A 35 -38.00 -13.76 -24.74
C ILE A 35 -38.19 -12.38 -24.09
N LYS A 36 -39.37 -11.76 -24.22
CA LYS A 36 -39.69 -10.50 -23.53
C LYS A 36 -39.71 -10.66 -22.02
N ASP A 37 -40.26 -11.77 -21.52
CA ASP A 37 -40.29 -12.04 -20.09
C ASP A 37 -38.90 -12.31 -19.52
N GLU A 38 -38.07 -13.10 -20.22
CA GLU A 38 -36.67 -13.31 -19.85
C GLU A 38 -35.87 -11.99 -19.90
N LEU A 39 -36.05 -11.16 -20.94
CA LEU A 39 -35.41 -9.84 -21.02
C LEU A 39 -35.84 -8.90 -19.91
N ASN A 40 -37.11 -8.88 -19.53
CA ASN A 40 -37.59 -8.07 -18.42
C ASN A 40 -37.02 -8.56 -17.10
N SER A 41 -36.94 -9.87 -16.88
CA SER A 41 -36.34 -10.44 -15.68
C SER A 41 -34.84 -10.09 -15.57
N ILE A 42 -34.10 -10.17 -16.67
CA ILE A 42 -32.69 -9.79 -16.77
C ILE A 42 -32.53 -8.29 -16.55
N LYS A 43 -33.39 -7.46 -17.15
CA LYS A 43 -33.33 -6.00 -16.97
C LYS A 43 -33.53 -5.62 -15.51
N THR A 44 -34.49 -6.25 -14.84
CA THR A 44 -34.74 -6.03 -13.40
C THR A 44 -33.57 -6.55 -12.57
N SER A 45 -33.13 -7.80 -12.76
CA SER A 45 -32.02 -8.37 -11.98
C SER A 45 -30.71 -7.63 -12.19
N PHE A 46 -30.47 -7.13 -13.40
CA PHE A 46 -29.31 -6.32 -13.75
C PHE A 46 -29.41 -4.93 -13.14
N SER A 47 -30.57 -4.27 -13.20
CA SER A 47 -30.77 -2.96 -12.56
C SER A 47 -30.65 -3.05 -11.04
N ASP A 48 -31.15 -4.12 -10.42
CA ASP A 48 -31.04 -4.36 -8.99
C ASP A 48 -29.60 -4.69 -8.60
N SER A 49 -28.92 -5.56 -9.35
CA SER A 49 -27.50 -5.89 -9.10
C SER A 49 -26.59 -4.69 -9.33
N PHE A 50 -26.80 -3.92 -10.40
CA PHE A 50 -26.06 -2.69 -10.68
C PHE A 50 -26.35 -1.62 -9.64
N GLY A 51 -27.61 -1.44 -9.22
CA GLY A 51 -27.99 -0.48 -8.19
C GLY A 51 -27.37 -0.80 -6.84
N ASN A 52 -27.37 -2.08 -6.43
CA ASN A 52 -26.75 -2.53 -5.20
C ASN A 52 -25.23 -2.46 -5.27
N MET A 53 -24.61 -2.97 -6.35
CA MET A 53 -23.16 -2.91 -6.55
C MET A 53 -22.66 -1.46 -6.67
N SER A 54 -23.36 -0.59 -7.40
CA SER A 54 -23.01 0.84 -7.51
C SER A 54 -23.12 1.55 -6.15
N ARG A 55 -24.14 1.21 -5.35
CA ARG A 55 -24.29 1.74 -4.00
C ARG A 55 -23.17 1.26 -3.07
N ASP A 56 -22.82 -0.02 -3.13
CA ASP A 56 -21.74 -0.59 -2.32
C ASP A 56 -20.37 -0.04 -2.75
N ILE A 57 -20.10 0.10 -4.04
CA ILE A 57 -18.88 0.75 -4.56
C ILE A 57 -18.81 2.21 -4.15
N ALA A 58 -19.91 2.97 -4.26
CA ALA A 58 -19.93 4.36 -3.83
C ALA A 58 -19.65 4.47 -2.33
N LYS A 59 -20.24 3.59 -1.52
CA LYS A 59 -20.02 3.52 -0.08
C LYS A 59 -18.58 3.15 0.28
N ASP A 60 -18.02 2.15 -0.40
CA ASP A 60 -16.64 1.71 -0.19
C ASP A 60 -15.63 2.76 -0.65
N MET A 61 -15.87 3.46 -1.77
CA MET A 61 -15.04 4.58 -2.21
C MET A 61 -15.11 5.75 -1.23
N THR A 62 -16.30 6.14 -0.76
CA THR A 62 -16.44 7.21 0.24
C THR A 62 -15.75 6.84 1.55
N GLY A 63 -15.89 5.58 2.00
CA GLY A 63 -15.23 5.08 3.21
C GLY A 63 -13.71 4.96 3.07
N ALA A 64 -13.21 4.60 1.87
CA ALA A 64 -11.78 4.56 1.59
C ALA A 64 -11.17 5.97 1.55
N LEU A 65 -11.84 6.93 0.91
CA LEU A 65 -11.38 8.33 0.84
C LEU A 65 -11.33 8.98 2.23
N THR A 66 -12.36 8.80 3.07
CA THR A 66 -12.34 9.33 4.45
C THR A 66 -11.23 8.72 5.30
N LYS A 67 -10.99 7.40 5.19
CA LYS A 67 -9.87 6.74 5.88
C LYS A 67 -8.51 7.20 5.36
N VAL A 68 -8.39 7.50 4.07
CA VAL A 68 -7.16 8.06 3.48
C VAL A 68 -6.91 9.46 4.01
N ASP A 69 -7.91 10.33 4.04
CA ASP A 69 -7.79 11.69 4.58
C ASP A 69 -7.37 11.68 6.06
N GLU A 70 -8.01 10.83 6.88
CA GLU A 70 -7.66 10.67 8.30
C GLU A 70 -6.22 10.15 8.48
N LYS A 71 -5.79 9.18 7.65
CA LYS A 71 -4.42 8.66 7.68
C LYS A 71 -3.40 9.71 7.24
N VAL A 72 -3.70 10.52 6.22
CA VAL A 72 -2.80 11.58 5.75
C VAL A 72 -2.68 12.69 6.80
N LEU A 73 -3.77 13.05 7.47
CA LEU A 73 -3.75 14.00 8.59
C LEU A 73 -2.88 13.49 9.75
N ASN A 74 -3.12 12.25 10.20
CA ASN A 74 -2.31 11.62 11.26
C ASN A 74 -0.84 11.45 10.84
N PHE A 75 -0.57 11.18 9.56
CA PHE A 75 0.79 11.07 9.03
C PHE A 75 1.51 12.42 9.07
N ASN A 76 0.84 13.50 8.65
CA ASN A 76 1.43 14.84 8.69
C ASN A 76 1.78 15.27 10.13
N GLN A 77 0.87 15.03 11.08
CA GLN A 77 1.15 15.27 12.51
C GLN A 77 2.35 14.47 13.03
N GLN A 78 2.46 13.19 12.64
CA GLN A 78 3.60 12.35 13.01
C GLN A 78 4.91 12.87 12.40
N ILE A 79 4.91 13.30 11.14
CA ILE A 79 6.09 13.89 10.49
C ILE A 79 6.52 15.18 11.19
N GLN A 80 5.56 16.03 11.59
CA GLN A 80 5.85 17.26 12.31
C GLN A 80 6.49 16.97 13.68
N ALA A 81 5.94 16.03 14.45
CA ALA A 81 6.50 15.61 15.74
C ALA A 81 7.91 14.99 15.57
N ILE A 82 8.13 14.19 14.53
CA ILE A 82 9.44 13.62 14.21
C ILE A 82 10.45 14.73 13.85
N ASN A 83 10.04 15.73 13.09
CA ASN A 83 10.90 16.85 12.71
C ASN A 83 11.31 17.68 13.94
N GLU A 84 10.36 18.00 14.81
CA GLU A 84 10.63 18.70 16.08
C GLU A 84 11.56 17.89 17.00
N SER A 85 11.34 16.58 17.10
CA SER A 85 12.21 15.68 17.87
C SER A 85 13.63 15.64 17.29
N GLN A 86 13.78 15.49 15.97
CA GLN A 86 15.09 15.49 15.31
C GLN A 86 15.83 16.83 15.50
N ASN A 87 15.14 17.96 15.39
CA ASN A 87 15.74 19.27 15.62
C ASN A 87 16.21 19.42 17.09
N SER A 88 15.40 18.95 18.04
CA SER A 88 15.75 18.95 19.47
C SER A 88 16.95 18.05 19.76
N PHE A 89 16.98 16.84 19.21
CA PHE A 89 18.13 15.93 19.32
C PHE A 89 19.39 16.52 18.70
N SER A 90 19.30 17.12 17.51
CA SER A 90 20.43 17.79 16.85
C SER A 90 20.99 18.92 17.71
N ARG A 91 20.13 19.74 18.31
CA ARG A 91 20.52 20.82 19.22
C ARG A 91 21.21 20.28 20.48
N ILE A 92 20.68 19.23 21.09
CA ILE A 92 21.29 18.59 22.26
C ILE A 92 22.69 18.04 21.91
N LEU A 93 22.82 17.32 20.79
CA LEU A 93 24.09 16.76 20.36
C LEU A 93 25.12 17.84 19.99
N ALA A 94 24.69 18.94 19.36
CA ALA A 94 25.55 20.08 19.08
C ALA A 94 26.08 20.70 20.39
N GLY A 95 25.21 20.85 21.39
CA GLY A 95 25.61 21.31 22.71
C GLY A 95 26.63 20.39 23.37
N VAL A 96 26.35 19.09 23.45
CA VAL A 96 27.28 18.11 24.07
C VAL A 96 28.63 18.07 23.35
N LYS A 97 28.67 18.13 22.01
CA LYS A 97 29.95 18.22 21.27
C LYS A 97 30.72 19.50 21.56
N GLN A 98 30.02 20.63 21.64
CA GLN A 98 30.64 21.91 21.94
C GLN A 98 31.22 21.93 23.37
N TYR A 99 30.45 21.47 24.36
CA TYR A 99 30.93 21.37 25.75
C TYR A 99 32.05 20.33 25.90
N GLY A 100 31.97 19.20 25.20
CA GLY A 100 33.03 18.18 25.16
C GLY A 100 34.35 18.77 24.65
N GLY A 101 34.35 19.36 23.45
CA GLY A 101 35.57 19.94 22.86
C GLY A 101 36.15 21.11 23.67
N LEU A 102 35.31 21.96 24.27
CA LEU A 102 35.78 23.01 25.18
C LEU A 102 36.39 22.44 26.47
N SER A 103 35.82 21.35 26.99
CA SER A 103 36.34 20.67 28.19
C SER A 103 37.67 20.00 27.90
N GLU A 104 37.83 19.39 26.71
CA GLU A 104 39.11 18.84 26.23
C GLU A 104 40.18 19.92 26.08
N PHE A 105 39.84 21.06 25.47
CA PHE A 105 40.75 22.19 25.33
C PHE A 105 41.15 22.77 26.69
N SER A 106 40.17 22.95 27.59
CA SER A 106 40.42 23.41 28.96
C SER A 106 41.30 22.42 29.74
N LEU A 107 41.07 21.12 29.58
CA LEU A 107 41.87 20.08 30.22
C LEU A 107 43.30 20.05 29.67
N ALA A 108 43.49 20.25 28.36
CA ALA A 108 44.80 20.36 27.74
C ALA A 108 45.62 21.51 28.35
N GLY A 109 45.00 22.69 28.50
CA GLY A 109 45.64 23.86 29.12
C GLY A 109 46.02 23.61 30.59
N ILE A 110 45.12 22.99 31.37
CA ILE A 110 45.42 22.61 32.75
C ILE A 110 46.60 21.62 32.81
N LEU A 111 46.66 20.64 31.89
CA LEU A 111 47.76 19.68 31.84
C LEU A 111 49.09 20.33 31.42
N GLU A 112 49.06 21.27 30.48
CA GLU A 112 50.25 22.02 30.05
C GLU A 112 50.80 22.92 31.16
N ASP A 113 49.93 23.56 31.94
CA ASP A 113 50.32 24.42 33.06
C ASP A 113 50.84 23.64 34.28
N LEU A 114 50.27 22.44 34.53
CA LEU A 114 50.57 21.66 35.74
C LEU A 114 51.66 20.62 35.55
N LEU A 115 51.82 20.06 34.35
CA LEU A 115 52.69 18.90 34.10
C LEU A 115 53.70 19.18 32.98
N PRO A 116 54.96 18.70 33.11
CA PRO A 116 55.91 18.70 32.00
C PRO A 116 55.36 17.88 30.82
N ALA A 117 55.65 18.32 29.59
CA ALA A 117 55.19 17.66 28.36
C ALA A 117 55.60 16.17 28.22
N THR A 118 56.57 15.70 29.00
CA THR A 118 56.98 14.28 29.02
C THR A 118 56.09 13.40 29.91
N GLN A 119 55.30 14.01 30.80
CA GLN A 119 54.49 13.36 31.83
C GLN A 119 53.06 13.05 31.39
N TYR A 120 52.63 13.48 30.20
CA TYR A 120 51.35 13.06 29.62
C TYR A 120 51.48 12.74 28.13
N ILE A 121 50.49 12.03 27.58
CA ILE A 121 50.39 11.65 26.17
C ILE A 121 48.98 12.00 25.69
N ALA A 122 48.88 12.82 24.65
CA ALA A 122 47.60 13.11 24.00
C ALA A 122 47.20 11.99 23.02
N ASN A 123 45.90 11.72 22.88
CA ASN A 123 45.33 10.71 21.98
C ASN A 123 45.91 9.30 22.18
N ALA A 124 46.16 8.92 23.43
CA ALA A 124 46.76 7.64 23.76
C ALA A 124 45.79 6.49 23.48
N LYS A 125 46.27 5.39 22.89
CA LYS A 125 45.47 4.16 22.77
C LYS A 125 45.38 3.47 24.13
N MET A 126 44.17 3.05 24.52
CA MET A 126 43.98 2.30 25.76
C MET A 126 44.67 0.93 25.71
N LYS A 127 44.44 0.18 24.63
CA LYS A 127 45.03 -1.14 24.38
C LYS A 127 45.62 -1.19 22.98
N PRO A 128 46.93 -0.90 22.82
CA PRO A 128 47.54 -0.70 21.51
C PRO A 128 47.36 -1.87 20.53
N ASP A 129 47.25 -3.10 21.06
CA ASP A 129 47.20 -4.34 20.27
C ASP A 129 45.82 -5.02 20.21
N GLU A 130 44.83 -4.57 21.00
CA GLU A 130 43.52 -5.23 21.12
C GLU A 130 42.33 -4.35 20.69
N THR A 131 42.36 -3.04 20.98
CA THR A 131 41.23 -2.15 20.69
C THR A 131 41.66 -0.88 19.98
N ARG A 132 40.75 -0.30 19.20
CA ARG A 132 40.95 0.99 18.53
C ARG A 132 40.51 2.16 19.41
N ASP A 133 40.35 1.94 20.71
CA ASP A 133 39.86 2.94 21.64
C ASP A 133 41.00 3.87 22.04
N HIS A 134 40.72 5.16 21.98
CA HIS A 134 41.65 6.22 22.34
C HIS A 134 41.10 6.97 23.55
N VAL A 135 42.00 7.49 24.39
CA VAL A 135 41.71 8.53 25.38
C VAL A 135 42.38 9.82 24.95
N GLU A 136 41.72 10.93 25.22
CA GLU A 136 42.17 12.26 24.81
C GLU A 136 43.49 12.62 25.48
N PHE A 137 43.65 12.26 26.76
CA PHE A 137 44.89 12.44 27.52
C PHE A 137 45.16 11.27 28.47
N ALA A 138 46.39 10.75 28.45
CA ALA A 138 46.90 9.78 29.41
C ALA A 138 48.03 10.40 30.22
N VAL A 139 47.87 10.49 31.55
CA VAL A 139 48.88 11.03 32.46
C VAL A 139 49.73 9.89 33.02
N LYS A 140 51.06 10.04 32.93
CA LYS A 140 52.03 9.12 33.54
C LYS A 140 52.22 9.53 35.00
N LEU A 141 51.93 8.62 35.90
CA LEU A 141 52.25 8.78 37.32
C LEU A 141 53.71 8.37 37.54
N GLN A 142 54.43 9.10 38.40
CA GLN A 142 55.77 8.67 38.83
C GLN A 142 55.63 7.44 39.74
N ASN A 143 56.61 6.54 39.67
CA ASN A 143 56.60 5.24 40.36
C ASN A 143 56.25 5.37 41.85
N ASP A 144 55.51 4.36 42.36
CA ASP A 144 55.02 4.12 43.73
C ASP A 144 53.60 4.64 44.13
N VAL A 145 52.77 5.09 43.19
CA VAL A 145 51.36 5.47 43.51
C VAL A 145 50.33 4.36 43.22
N MET A 146 50.75 3.22 42.67
CA MET A 146 49.90 2.03 42.57
C MET A 146 50.54 0.88 43.37
N CYS A 147 50.13 0.78 44.63
CA CYS A 147 50.20 -0.45 45.41
C CYS A 147 49.16 -1.45 44.87
#